data_AF-A0A6I6HKU5-F1
#
_entry.id   AF-A0A6I6HKU5-F1
#
_cell.length_a   1.000
_cell.length_b   1.000
_cell.length_c   1.000
_cell.angle_alpha   90.00
_cell.angle_beta   90.00
_cell.angle_gamma   90.00
#
_symmetry.space_group_name_H-M   'P 1'
#
loop_
_entity.id
_entity.type
_entity.pdbx_description
1 polymer ?
#
loop_
_entity_poly.entity_id
_entity_poly.type
_entity_poly.pdbx_seq_one_letter_code
_entity_poly.pdbx_strand_id
1 'polypeptide(L)'
;MNEKTKLRWHEYLWVGLPLLLVLVGGAIGGLVGATATNYNIRLFRSTASRSVKYLLSGLILLMAPLIAFALSSLFIAFFGPRGGG
;
A
#
# COMPACT_ATOMS: atom_id res chain seq x y z
N MET A 1 19.15 28.86 -26.31
CA MET A 1 19.44 27.57 -25.66
C MET A 1 20.45 27.81 -24.56
N ASN A 2 20.03 27.82 -23.29
CA ASN A 2 20.81 27.53 -22.06
C ASN A 2 20.21 28.24 -20.84
N GLU A 3 19.46 27.50 -20.02
CA GLU A 3 19.48 27.73 -18.57
C GLU A 3 19.22 26.37 -17.89
N LYS A 4 20.28 25.73 -17.37
CA LYS A 4 20.10 24.68 -16.37
C LYS A 4 19.79 25.40 -15.05
N THR A 5 18.58 25.92 -14.91
CA THR A 5 18.13 26.48 -13.63
C THR A 5 18.02 25.29 -12.67
N LYS A 6 19.09 25.05 -11.89
CA LYS A 6 19.09 24.03 -10.85
C LYS A 6 17.95 24.37 -9.90
N LEU A 7 17.02 23.43 -9.73
CA LEU A 7 15.97 23.54 -8.72
C LEU A 7 16.63 23.84 -7.37
N ARG A 8 16.05 24.78 -6.64
CA ARG A 8 16.48 25.04 -5.26
C ARG A 8 16.17 23.81 -4.42
N TRP A 9 16.92 23.61 -3.34
CA TRP A 9 16.80 22.41 -2.52
C TRP A 9 15.36 22.20 -1.99
N HIS A 10 14.65 23.29 -1.66
CA HIS A 10 13.24 23.22 -1.25
C HIS A 10 12.30 22.78 -2.38
N GLU A 11 12.59 23.15 -3.64
CA GLU A 11 11.78 22.78 -4.80
C GLU A 11 11.92 21.27 -5.08
N TYR A 12 13.09 20.68 -4.83
CA TYR A 12 13.27 19.23 -4.84
C TYR A 12 12.42 18.51 -3.78
N LEU A 13 12.29 19.07 -2.57
CA LEU A 13 11.40 18.50 -1.55
C LEU A 13 9.94 18.57 -1.97
N TRP A 14 9.52 19.67 -2.57
CA TRP A 14 8.14 19.88 -3.00
C TRP A 14 7.73 18.93 -4.13
N VAL A 15 8.60 18.78 -5.13
CA VAL A 15 8.36 17.85 -6.24
C VAL A 15 8.55 16.39 -5.83
N GLY A 16 9.34 16.12 -4.78
CA GLY A 16 9.53 14.78 -4.22
C GLY A 16 8.39 14.30 -3.31
N LEU A 17 7.52 15.21 -2.84
CA LEU A 17 6.45 14.88 -1.91
C LEU A 17 5.45 13.82 -2.45
N PRO A 18 5.01 13.86 -3.73
CA PRO A 18 4.19 12.79 -4.30
C PRO A 18 4.91 11.43 -4.32
N LEU A 19 6.22 11.43 -4.57
CA LEU A 19 7.02 10.21 -4.57
C LEU A 19 7.08 9.60 -3.17
N LEU A 20 7.28 10.43 -2.15
CA LEU A 20 7.22 10.01 -0.75
C LEU A 20 5.84 9.44 -0.39
N LEU A 21 4.75 10.03 -0.87
CA LEU A 21 3.40 9.47 -0.67
C LEU A 21 3.27 8.07 -1.27
N VAL A 22 3.78 7.85 -2.49
CA VAL A 22 3.80 6.52 -3.12
C VAL A 22 4.62 5.53 -2.31
N LEU A 23 5.75 5.95 -1.73
CA LEU A 23 6.55 5.08 -0.87
C LEU A 23 5.81 4.69 0.42
N VAL A 24 5.11 5.63 1.07
CA VAL A 24 4.34 5.34 2.29
C VAL A 24 3.16 4.42 1.98
N GLY A 25 2.34 4.77 0.97
CA GLY A 25 1.21 3.93 0.57
C GLY A 25 1.67 2.56 0.05
N GLY A 26 2.76 2.53 -0.71
CA GLY A 26 3.40 1.32 -1.23
C GLY A 26 4.01 0.45 -0.14
N ALA A 27 4.55 1.02 0.93
CA ALA A 27 5.03 0.25 2.08
C ALA A 27 3.89 -0.47 2.80
N ILE A 28 2.78 0.23 3.05
CA ILE A 28 1.58 -0.35 3.67
C ILE A 28 0.99 -1.45 2.78
N GLY A 29 0.75 -1.11 1.50
CA GLY A 29 0.21 -2.06 0.52
C GLY A 29 1.14 -3.25 0.29
N GLY A 30 2.45 -3.03 0.30
CA GLY A 30 3.47 -4.07 0.15
C GLY A 30 3.50 -5.04 1.33
N LEU A 31 3.41 -4.54 2.57
CA LEU A 31 3.33 -5.40 3.76
C LEU A 31 2.04 -6.24 3.77
N VAL A 32 0.90 -5.63 3.48
CA VAL A 32 -0.38 -6.34 3.41
C VAL A 32 -0.39 -7.34 2.26
N GLY A 33 0.12 -6.95 1.09
CA GLY A 33 0.24 -7.83 -0.06
C GLY A 33 1.15 -9.03 0.21
N ALA A 34 2.34 -8.81 0.76
CA ALA A 34 3.29 -9.87 1.08
C ALA A 34 2.73 -10.88 2.10
N THR A 35 2.03 -10.39 3.13
CA THR A 35 1.36 -11.26 4.12
C THR A 35 0.24 -12.06 3.47
N ALA A 36 -0.65 -11.43 2.70
CA ALA A 36 -1.72 -12.09 1.96
C ALA A 36 -1.19 -13.16 0.98
N THR A 37 -0.10 -12.87 0.25
CA THR A 37 0.57 -13.83 -0.61
C THR A 37 1.10 -15.03 0.18
N ASN A 38 1.73 -14.81 1.33
CA ASN A 38 2.23 -15.90 2.17
C ASN A 38 1.08 -16.81 2.66
N TYR A 39 -0.04 -16.22 3.08
CA TYR A 39 -1.24 -16.97 3.45
C TYR A 39 -1.80 -17.79 2.28
N ASN A 40 -1.89 -17.20 1.08
CA ASN A 40 -2.33 -17.92 -0.12
C ASN A 40 -1.39 -19.09 -0.43
N ILE A 41 -0.06 -18.90 -0.38
CA ILE A 41 0.91 -19.98 -0.60
C ILE A 41 0.67 -21.12 0.40
N ARG A 42 0.48 -20.82 1.68
CA ARG A 42 0.19 -21.83 2.71
C ARG A 42 -1.13 -22.54 2.45
N LEU A 43 -2.18 -21.79 2.07
CA LEU A 43 -3.49 -22.33 1.74
C LEU A 43 -3.44 -23.29 0.55
N PHE A 44 -2.73 -22.93 -0.52
CA PHE A 44 -2.59 -23.79 -1.71
C PHE A 44 -1.77 -25.05 -1.43
N ARG A 45 -0.80 -24.97 -0.51
CA ARG A 45 -0.02 -26.12 -0.01
C ARG A 45 -0.79 -27.02 0.96
N SER A 46 -1.92 -26.57 1.52
CA SER A 46 -2.73 -27.39 2.43
C SER A 46 -3.36 -28.60 1.74
N THR A 47 -3.81 -29.58 2.50
CA THR A 47 -4.53 -30.77 2.00
C THR A 47 -6.02 -30.51 1.72
N ALA A 48 -6.48 -29.25 1.79
CA ALA A 48 -7.87 -28.89 1.56
C ALA A 48 -8.33 -29.19 0.12
N SER A 49 -9.64 -29.35 -0.07
CA SER A 49 -10.25 -29.57 -1.38
C SER A 49 -10.05 -28.37 -2.31
N ARG A 50 -10.01 -28.63 -3.63
CA ARG A 50 -9.73 -27.61 -4.64
C ARG A 50 -10.66 -26.41 -4.54
N SER A 51 -11.96 -26.65 -4.34
CA SER A 51 -12.98 -25.60 -4.23
C SER A 51 -12.76 -24.69 -3.03
N VAL A 52 -12.40 -25.26 -1.87
CA VAL A 52 -12.15 -24.50 -0.63
C VAL A 52 -10.93 -23.59 -0.79
N LYS A 53 -9.86 -24.08 -1.44
CA LYS A 53 -8.65 -23.27 -1.69
C LYS A 53 -8.95 -22.03 -2.53
N TYR A 54 -9.71 -22.17 -3.61
CA TYR A 54 -10.05 -21.03 -4.46
C TYR A 54 -11.02 -20.06 -3.77
N LEU A 55 -11.98 -20.58 -3.00
CA LEU A 55 -12.91 -19.72 -2.26
C LEU A 55 -12.20 -18.88 -1.20
N LEU A 56 -11.34 -19.50 -0.38
CA LEU A 56 -10.55 -18.77 0.63
C LEU A 56 -9.53 -17.84 -0.02
N SER A 57 -8.87 -18.27 -1.11
CA SER A 57 -7.93 -17.41 -1.84
C SER A 57 -8.63 -16.18 -2.44
N GLY A 58 -9.84 -16.36 -2.97
CA GLY A 58 -10.67 -15.26 -3.46
C GLY A 58 -11.04 -14.29 -2.34
N LEU A 59 -11.39 -14.81 -1.16
CA LEU A 59 -11.66 -13.98 0.01
C LEU A 59 -10.42 -13.18 0.45
N ILE A 60 -9.24 -13.80 0.46
CA ILE A 60 -7.97 -13.12 0.76
C ILE A 60 -7.69 -12.02 -0.27
N LEU A 61 -7.91 -12.28 -1.56
CA LEU A 61 -7.76 -11.31 -2.65
C LEU A 61 -8.69 -10.11 -2.50
N LEU A 62 -9.92 -10.31 -2.01
CA LEU A 62 -10.87 -9.22 -1.76
C LEU A 62 -10.55 -8.45 -0.47
N MET A 63 -10.13 -9.13 0.59
CA MET A 63 -9.90 -8.51 1.89
C MET A 63 -8.57 -7.76 1.98
N ALA A 64 -7.51 -8.26 1.34
CA ALA A 64 -6.19 -7.62 1.37
C ALA A 64 -6.20 -6.13 0.93
N PRO A 65 -6.79 -5.74 -0.22
CA PRO A 65 -6.85 -4.33 -0.62
C PRO A 65 -7.73 -3.49 0.32
N LEU A 66 -8.81 -4.06 0.87
CA LEU A 66 -9.66 -3.36 1.85
C LEU A 66 -8.90 -3.07 3.15
N ILE A 67 -8.11 -4.03 3.63
CA ILE A 67 -7.25 -3.86 4.81
C ILE A 67 -6.16 -2.82 4.52
N ALA A 68 -5.50 -2.89 3.37
CA ALA A 68 -4.48 -1.90 2.98
C ALA A 68 -5.07 -0.49 2.89
N PHE A 69 -6.28 -0.34 2.33
CA PHE A 69 -7.00 0.92 2.27
C PHE A 69 -7.37 1.45 3.66
N ALA A 70 -7.91 0.60 4.54
CA ALA A 70 -8.26 0.98 5.90
C ALA A 70 -7.03 1.43 6.71
N LEU A 71 -5.91 0.71 6.61
CA LEU A 71 -4.64 1.08 7.25
C LEU A 71 -4.08 2.39 6.70
N SER A 72 -4.12 2.59 5.39
CA SER A 72 -3.71 3.84 4.75
C SER A 72 -4.59 5.02 5.20
N SER A 73 -5.90 4.79 5.33
CA SER A 73 -6.86 5.80 5.81
C SER A 73 -6.61 6.16 7.27
N LEU A 74 -6.31 5.16 8.12
CA LEU A 74 -5.96 5.38 9.53
C LEU A 74 -4.63 6.14 9.66
N PHE A 75 -3.65 5.81 8.83
CA PHE A 75 -2.37 6.53 8.77
C PHE A 75 -2.61 8.02 8.46
N ILE A 76 -3.43 8.32 7.46
CA ILE A 76 -3.79 9.70 7.12
C ILE A 76 -4.62 10.34 8.24
N ALA A 77 -5.56 9.64 8.88
CA ALA A 77 -6.34 10.20 9.99
C ALA A 77 -5.47 10.54 11.21
N PHE A 78 -4.39 9.79 11.43
CA PHE A 78 -3.50 10.00 12.56
C PHE A 78 -2.41 11.05 12.28
N PHE A 79 -1.76 10.96 11.11
CA PHE A 79 -0.60 11.78 10.72
C PHE A 79 -0.92 12.89 9.71
N GLY A 80 -2.05 12.80 9.03
CA GLY A 80 -2.50 13.82 8.10
C GLY A 80 -2.88 15.10 8.85
N PRO A 81 -2.89 16.26 8.16
CA PRO A 81 -3.34 17.50 8.76
C PRO A 81 -4.78 17.31 9.25
N ARG A 82 -4.97 17.33 10.58
CA ARG A 82 -6.30 17.47 11.15
C ARG A 82 -6.76 18.88 10.81
N GLY A 83 -7.42 19.04 9.68
CA GLY A 83 -8.14 20.27 9.36
C GLY A 83 -9.13 20.49 10.50
N GLY A 84 -8.85 21.48 11.35
CA GLY A 84 -9.83 21.99 12.30
C GLY A 84 -11.01 22.50 11.51
N GLY A 85 -12.21 22.07 11.90
CA GLY A 85 -13.46 22.63 11.38
C GLY A 85 -13.62 24.10 11.73
#